data_AF-A0A2H5UYV1-F1
#
_entry.id   AF-A0A2H5UYV1-F1
#
_cell.length_a   1.000
_cell.length_b   1.000
_cell.length_c   1.000
_cell.angle_alpha   90.00
_cell.angle_beta   90.00
_cell.angle_gamma   90.00
#
_symmetry.space_group_name_H-M   'P 1'
#
loop_
_entity.id
_entity.type
_entity.pdbx_description
1 polymer ?
#
loop_
_entity_poly.entity_id
_entity_poly.type
_entity_poly.pdbx_seq_one_letter_code
_entity_poly.pdbx_strand_id
1 'polypeptide(L)' 'MSIYYSILNVLKRMGGKAMWQNLLDELQRTGVEVSKSGLNQALLKLEIHGRVRVTNLDEIRKIVELVGED' A
#
# COMPACT_ATOMS: atom_id res chain seq x y z
N MET A 1 12.40 -4.96 9.69
CA MET A 1 11.22 -5.55 9.02
C MET A 1 11.09 -4.89 7.64
N SER A 2 10.89 -5.65 6.57
CA SER A 2 10.86 -5.07 5.21
C SER A 2 9.60 -4.22 5.01
N ILE A 3 9.74 -3.06 4.34
CA ILE A 3 8.63 -2.15 4.02
C ILE A 3 7.47 -2.86 3.31
N TYR A 4 7.76 -3.86 2.47
CA TYR A 4 6.73 -4.66 1.78
C TYR A 4 5.83 -5.40 2.78
N TYR A 5 6.42 -5.97 3.82
CA TYR A 5 5.67 -6.70 4.85
C TYR A 5 4.83 -5.72 5.68
N SER A 6 5.37 -4.55 6.01
CA SER A 6 4.61 -3.50 6.70
C SER A 6 3.41 -3.02 5.87
N ILE A 7 3.58 -2.82 4.56
CA ILE A 7 2.50 -2.43 3.64
C ILE A 7 1.40 -3.49 3.63
N LEU A 8 1.76 -4.76 3.43
CA LEU A 8 0.78 -5.84 3.38
C LEU A 8 0.04 -5.99 4.72
N ASN A 9 0.74 -5.95 5.85
CA ASN A 9 0.12 -6.04 7.17
C ASN A 9 -0.80 -4.84 7.49
N VAL A 10 -0.41 -3.63 7.10
CA VAL A 10 -1.28 -2.45 7.23
C VAL A 10 -2.52 -2.62 6.38
N LEU A 11 -2.38 -2.97 5.11
CA LEU A 11 -3.52 -3.21 4.21
C LEU A 11 -4.46 -4.29 4.75
N LYS A 12 -3.94 -5.42 5.25
CA LYS A 12 -4.77 -6.46 5.89
C LYS A 12 -5.59 -5.93 7.05
N ARG A 13 -4.96 -5.15 7.96
CA ARG A 13 -5.65 -4.50 9.08
C ARG A 13 -6.70 -3.48 8.64
N MET A 14 -6.54 -2.89 7.45
CA MET A 14 -7.49 -1.96 6.83
C MET A 14 -8.59 -2.67 6.03
N GLY A 15 -8.69 -4.00 6.09
CA GLY A 15 -9.70 -4.77 5.35
C GLY A 15 -9.31 -5.06 3.90
N GLY A 16 -8.01 -5.05 3.59
CA GLY A 16 -7.46 -5.43 2.29
C GLY A 16 -7.59 -4.36 1.20
N LYS A 17 -8.15 -3.19 1.51
CA LYS A 17 -8.34 -2.09 0.55
C LYS A 17 -8.22 -0.74 1.24
N ALA A 18 -7.44 0.17 0.65
CA ALA A 18 -7.27 1.51 1.19
C ALA A 18 -7.04 2.54 0.09
N MET A 19 -7.38 3.81 0.37
CA MET A 19 -6.84 4.92 -0.38
C MET A 19 -5.32 4.99 -0.14
N TRP A 20 -4.56 5.30 -1.18
CA TRP A 20 -3.11 5.41 -1.10
C TRP A 20 -2.64 6.37 0.01
N GLN A 21 -3.32 7.50 0.18
CA GLN A 21 -3.00 8.47 1.23
C GLN A 21 -3.25 7.89 2.63
N ASN A 22 -4.37 7.20 2.83
CA ASN A 22 -4.68 6.56 4.11
C ASN A 22 -3.67 5.45 4.45
N LEU A 23 -3.21 4.69 3.44
CA LEU A 23 -2.14 3.70 3.62
C LEU A 23 -0.83 4.36 4.04
N LEU A 24 -0.45 5.48 3.41
CA LEU A 24 0.74 6.24 3.78
C LEU A 24 0.66 6.75 5.22
N ASP A 25 -0.47 7.35 5.59
CA ASP A 25 -0.70 7.92 6.92
C ASP A 25 -0.64 6.82 8.00
N GLU A 26 -1.23 5.65 7.74
CA GLU A 26 -1.22 4.52 8.67
C GLU A 26 0.17 3.87 8.80
N LEU A 27 0.95 3.79 7.71
CA LEU A 27 2.34 3.35 7.76
C LEU A 27 3.18 4.28 8.65
N GLN A 28 3.03 5.60 8.48
CA GLN A 28 3.74 6.58 9.29
C GLN A 28 3.29 6.54 10.76
N ARG A 29 1.98 6.39 11.02
CA ARG A 29 1.42 6.23 12.37
C ARG A 29 1.96 5.00 13.09
N THR A 30 2.33 3.95 12.35
CA THR A 30 2.90 2.71 12.90
C THR A 30 4.43 2.73 12.98
N GLY A 31 5.06 3.90 12.77
CA GLY A 31 6.50 4.11 12.88
C GLY A 31 7.29 3.69 11.65
N VAL A 32 6.63 3.44 10.52
CA VAL A 32 7.30 3.14 9.26
C VAL A 32 7.70 4.45 8.58
N GLU A 33 9.01 4.73 8.56
CA GLU A 33 9.55 5.85 7.80
C GLU A 33 9.50 5.57 6.29
N VAL A 34 8.46 6.09 5.64
CA VAL A 34 8.26 5.96 4.19
C VAL A 34 7.86 7.30 3.59
N SER A 35 8.54 7.67 2.50
CA SER A 35 8.19 8.82 1.68
C SER A 35 7.13 8.45 0.64
N LYS A 36 6.44 9.46 0.08
CA LYS A 36 5.49 9.25 -1.03
C LYS A 36 6.11 8.44 -2.18
N SER A 37 7.32 8.81 -2.59
CA SER A 37 8.06 8.11 -3.65
C SER A 37 8.42 6.68 -3.24
N GLY A 38 8.87 6.48 -1.99
CA GLY A 38 9.19 5.17 -1.44
C GLY A 38 7.98 4.24 -1.41
N LEU A 39 6.81 4.75 -1.02
CA LEU A 39 5.56 3.98 -1.05
C LEU A 39 5.19 3.61 -2.49
N ASN A 40 5.28 4.55 -3.45
CA ASN A 40 5.00 4.27 -4.85
C ASN A 40 5.93 3.19 -5.44
N GLN A 41 7.23 3.26 -5.16
CA GLN A 41 8.18 2.24 -5.59
C GLN A 41 7.89 0.87 -4.96
N ALA A 42 7.51 0.85 -3.68
CA ALA A 42 7.17 -0.38 -2.98
C ALA A 42 5.89 -1.02 -3.53
N LEU A 43 4.85 -0.22 -3.77
CA LEU A 43 3.59 -0.66 -4.37
C LEU A 43 3.79 -1.17 -5.79
N LEU A 44 4.59 -0.48 -6.61
CA LEU A 44 4.94 -0.96 -7.95
C LEU A 44 5.58 -2.36 -7.90
N LYS A 45 6.53 -2.58 -6.97
CA LYS A 45 7.14 -3.90 -6.81
C LYS A 45 6.13 -4.94 -6.34
N LEU A 46 5.28 -4.61 -5.37
CA LEU A 46 4.23 -5.53 -4.89
C LEU A 46 3.23 -5.87 -5.99
N GLU A 47 2.89 -4.91 -6.85
CA GLU A 47 1.96 -5.08 -7.97
C GLU A 47 2.55 -5.97 -9.06
N ILE A 48 3.82 -5.80 -9.42
CA ILE A 48 4.54 -6.69 -10.35
C ILE A 48 4.52 -8.15 -9.86
N HIS A 49 4.57 -8.35 -8.54
CA HIS A 49 4.52 -9.69 -7.93
C HIS A 49 3.09 -10.17 -7.63
N GLY A 50 2.06 -9.46 -8.10
CA GLY A 50 0.66 -9.84 -7.93
C GLY A 50 0.20 -9.87 -6.47
N ARG A 51 0.84 -9.09 -5.58
CA ARG A 51 0.47 -9.01 -4.15
C ARG A 51 -0.56 -7.92 -3.88
N VAL A 52 -0.54 -6.87 -4.69
CA VAL A 52 -1.48 -5.75 -4.61
C VAL A 52 -1.91 -5.33 -6.01
N ARG A 53 -3.01 -4.59 -6.10
CA ARG A 53 -3.48 -3.88 -7.28
C ARG A 53 -3.60 -2.41 -6.97
N VAL A 54 -3.07 -1.54 -7.84
CA VAL A 54 -3.20 -0.09 -7.70
C VAL A 54 -4.10 0.46 -8.79
N THR A 55 -5.23 1.04 -8.39
CA THR A 55 -6.20 1.64 -9.32
C THR A 55 -6.17 3.15 -9.19
N ASN A 56 -5.83 3.86 -10.27
CA ASN A 56 -5.95 5.32 -10.31
C ASN A 56 -7.42 5.71 -10.49
N LEU A 57 -7.94 6.58 -9.61
CA LEU A 57 -9.28 7.15 -9.73
C LEU A 57 -9.25 8.48 -10.48
N ASP A 58 -8.20 9.27 -10.26
CA ASP A 58 -7.88 10.49 -10.99
C ASP A 58 -6.36 10.74 -10.93
N GLU A 59 -5.92 11.94 -11.32
CA GLU A 59 -4.51 12.34 -11.35
C GLU A 59 -3.83 12.30 -9.96
N ILE A 60 -4.61 12.33 -8.88
CA ILE A 60 -4.13 12.45 -7.50
C ILE A 60 -4.50 11.22 -6.67
N ARG A 61 -5.72 10.71 -6.83
CA ARG A 61 -6.31 9.68 -5.98
C ARG A 61 -6.09 8.29 -6.55
N LYS A 62 -5.61 7.40 -5.68
CA LYS A 62 -5.36 5.98 -5.99
C LYS A 62 -5.94 5.09 -4.90
N ILE A 63 -6.46 3.95 -5.31
CA ILE A 63 -6.86 2.83 -4.45
C ILE A 63 -5.77 1.77 -4.52
N VAL A 64 -5.45 1.18 -3.37
CA VAL A 64 -4.56 0.03 -3.23
C VAL A 64 -5.35 -1.12 -2.63
N GLU A 65 -5.34 -2.27 -3.29
CA GLU A 65 -6.06 -3.47 -2.88
C GLU A 65 -5.10 -4.65 -2.76
N LEU A 66 -5.25 -5.50 -1.75
CA LEU A 66 -4.58 -6.80 -1.69
C LEU A 66 -5.11 -7.70 -2.81
N VAL A 67 -4.21 -8.46 -3.43
CA VAL A 67 -4.56 -9.48 -4.41
C VAL A 67 -4.36 -10.84 -3.78
N GLY A 68 -5.43 -11.63 -3.77
CA GLY A 68 -5.44 -12.99 -3.22
C GLY A 68 -5.36 -13.00 -1.69
N GLU A 69 -6.53 -12.89 -1.05
CA GLU A 69 -6.77 -13.44 0.29
C GLU A 69 -8.12 -14.18 0.24
N ASP A 70 -8.11 -15.35 -0.42
CA ASP A 70 -8.98 -16.47 -0.07
C ASP A 70 -8.17 -17.46 0.78
#